data_AF-X0ZYI7-F1
#
_entry.id   AF-X0ZYI7-F1
#
_cell.length_a   1.000
_cell.length_b   1.000
_cell.length_c   1.000
_cell.angle_alpha   90.00
_cell.angle_beta   90.00
_cell.angle_gamma   90.00
#
_symmetry.space_group_name_H-M   'P 1'
#
loop_
_entity.id
_entity.type
_entity.pdbx_description
1 polymer ?
#
loop_
_entity_poly.entity_id
_entity_poly.type
_entity_poly.pdbx_seq_one_letter_code
_entity_poly.pdbx_strand_id
1 'polypeptide(L)'
;MNLLTFLFEAVLISLSGVMAPGPITAVSIGKGNKSPHAGALIAIGHGVVEFPLMIALFYGFGYLLNLIYIKALIGIIGGLFLSFRGGNFFGRRFQKIIFTICGLFLLFFSIKFITDAVRLLI
;
A
#
# COMPACT_ATOMS: atom_id res chain seq x y z
N MET A 1 0.37 13.69 23.96
CA MET A 1 0.24 14.61 22.81
C MET A 1 -0.95 15.51 23.08
N ASN A 2 -0.88 16.80 22.73
CA ASN A 2 -2.02 17.70 22.88
C ASN A 2 -3.05 17.41 21.77
N LEU A 3 -4.34 17.67 22.01
CA LEU A 3 -5.40 17.41 21.03
C LEU A 3 -5.10 18.06 19.67
N LEU A 4 -4.59 19.29 19.69
CA LEU A 4 -4.18 20.02 18.49
C LEU A 4 -3.07 19.29 17.71
N THR A 5 -2.05 18.76 18.41
CA THR A 5 -0.94 18.06 17.75
C THR A 5 -1.40 16.73 17.16
N PHE A 6 -2.32 16.03 17.83
CA PHE A 6 -2.92 14.80 17.30
C PHE A 6 -3.75 15.07 16.03
N LEU A 7 -4.59 16.11 16.02
CA LEU A 7 -5.40 16.48 14.84
C LEU A 7 -4.51 16.83 13.64
N PHE A 8 -3.46 17.63 13.86
CA PHE A 8 -2.51 17.95 12.80
C PHE A 8 -1.81 16.71 12.25
N GLU A 9 -1.34 15.82 13.13
CA GLU A 9 -0.67 14.58 12.72
C GLU A 9 -1.62 13.65 11.96
N ALA A 10 -2.85 13.46 12.44
CA ALA A 10 -3.87 12.66 11.77
C ALA A 10 -4.19 13.20 10.37
N VAL A 11 -4.30 14.53 10.23
CA VAL A 11 -4.50 15.18 8.93
C VAL A 11 -3.29 14.94 8.02
N LEU A 12 -2.06 15.17 8.50
CA LEU A 12 -0.84 15.01 7.69
C LEU A 12 -0.63 13.57 7.21
N ILE A 13 -0.81 12.59 8.10
CA ILE A 13 -0.69 11.17 7.75
C ILE A 13 -1.76 10.78 6.73
N SER A 14 -3.01 11.22 6.95
CA SER A 14 -4.12 10.91 6.03
C SER A 14 -3.92 11.56 4.66
N LEU A 15 -3.47 12.82 4.63
CA LEU A 15 -3.19 13.54 3.38
C LEU A 15 -2.08 12.85 2.58
N SER A 16 -1.01 12.41 3.26
CA SER A 16 0.08 11.67 2.63
C SER A 16 -0.41 10.39 1.95
N GLY A 17 -1.29 9.64 2.62
CA GLY A 17 -1.89 8.42 2.08
C GLY A 17 -2.74 8.67 0.83
N VAL A 18 -3.61 9.69 0.85
CA VAL A 18 -4.50 10.01 -0.28
C VAL A 18 -3.75 10.62 -1.47
N MET A 19 -2.66 11.37 -1.21
CA MET A 19 -1.85 11.99 -2.26
C MET A 19 -0.84 11.03 -2.90
N ALA A 20 -0.59 9.86 -2.30
CA ALA A 20 0.23 8.83 -2.93
C ALA A 20 -0.39 8.41 -4.28
N PRO A 21 0.36 8.48 -5.40
CA PRO A 21 -0.20 8.22 -6.72
C PRO A 21 -0.66 6.76 -6.82
N GLY A 22 -1.97 6.54 -6.88
CA GLY A 22 -2.57 5.22 -6.91
C GLY A 22 -3.96 5.19 -7.56
N PRO A 23 -4.62 4.03 -7.58
CA PRO A 23 -5.92 3.86 -8.24
C PRO A 23 -7.01 4.77 -7.67
N ILE A 24 -7.06 4.96 -6.35
CA ILE A 24 -8.07 5.78 -5.68
C ILE A 24 -7.87 7.26 -6.02
N THR A 25 -6.63 7.75 -5.97
CA THR A 25 -6.28 9.13 -6.38
C THR A 25 -6.55 9.36 -7.86
N ALA A 26 -6.20 8.41 -8.72
CA ALA A 26 -6.46 8.49 -10.17
C ALA A 26 -7.96 8.56 -10.49
N VAL A 27 -8.79 7.75 -9.83
CA VAL A 27 -10.24 7.76 -10.02
C VAL A 27 -10.87 9.03 -9.42
N SER A 28 -10.40 9.49 -8.26
CA SER A 28 -10.88 10.75 -7.65
C SER A 28 -10.58 11.96 -8.52
N ILE A 29 -9.39 12.06 -9.11
CA ILE A 29 -9.05 13.13 -10.07
C ILE A 29 -9.87 12.98 -11.35
N GLY A 30 -9.95 11.77 -11.91
CA GLY A 30 -10.66 11.52 -13.18
C GLY A 30 -12.18 11.71 -13.10
N LYS A 31 -12.80 11.46 -11.94
CA LYS A 31 -14.24 11.65 -11.72
C LYS A 31 -14.59 12.95 -11.01
N GLY A 32 -13.62 13.63 -10.38
CA GLY A 32 -13.84 14.90 -9.68
C GLY A 32 -14.42 16.00 -10.57
N ASN A 33 -14.03 16.04 -11.85
CA ASN A 33 -14.59 17.00 -12.81
C ASN A 33 -16.02 16.66 -13.27
N LYS A 34 -16.49 15.41 -13.10
CA LYS A 34 -17.87 15.01 -13.47
C LYS A 34 -18.86 15.19 -12.33
N SER A 35 -18.44 14.99 -11.09
CA SER A 35 -19.30 15.17 -9.92
C SER A 35 -18.46 15.61 -8.72
N PRO A 36 -18.81 16.73 -8.07
CA PRO A 36 -18.10 17.20 -6.87
C PRO A 36 -18.21 16.21 -5.70
N HIS A 37 -19.25 15.38 -5.68
CA HIS A 37 -19.46 14.36 -4.63
C HIS A 37 -18.73 13.04 -4.90
N ALA A 38 -18.04 12.90 -6.05
CA ALA A 38 -17.35 11.67 -6.41
C ALA A 38 -16.30 11.26 -5.38
N GLY A 39 -15.56 12.23 -4.82
CA GLY A 39 -14.56 11.97 -3.78
C GLY A 39 -15.17 11.37 -2.51
N ALA A 40 -16.30 11.92 -2.05
CA ALA A 40 -17.01 11.41 -0.87
C ALA A 40 -17.53 9.98 -1.11
N LEU A 41 -18.10 9.70 -2.28
CA LEU A 41 -18.57 8.37 -2.65
C LEU A 41 -17.45 7.34 -2.71
N ILE A 42 -16.28 7.72 -3.24
CA ILE A 42 -15.10 6.86 -3.29
C ILE A 42 -14.58 6.57 -1.87
N ALA A 43 -14.51 7.60 -1.02
CA ALA A 43 -14.07 7.45 0.38
C ALA A 43 -15.01 6.52 1.18
N ILE A 44 -16.33 6.66 1.00
CA ILE A 44 -17.31 5.77 1.64
C ILE A 44 -17.11 4.34 1.14
N GLY A 45 -17.04 4.12 -0.18
CA GLY A 45 -16.84 2.79 -0.74
C GLY A 45 -15.52 2.14 -0.31
N HIS A 46 -14.45 2.92 -0.19
CA HIS A 46 -13.17 2.46 0.34
C HIS A 46 -13.27 2.08 1.81
N GLY A 47 -13.83 2.96 2.65
CA GLY A 47 -14.03 2.70 4.07
C GLY A 47 -14.89 1.47 4.33
N VAL A 48 -15.93 1.21 3.53
CA VAL A 48 -16.79 0.01 3.66
C VAL A 48 -16.00 -1.29 3.56
N VAL A 49 -14.89 -1.33 2.82
CA VAL A 49 -14.03 -2.52 2.73
C VAL A 49 -12.96 -2.51 3.82
N GLU A 50 -12.42 -1.34 4.15
CA GLU A 50 -11.35 -1.22 5.15
C GLU A 50 -11.83 -1.43 6.59
N PHE A 51 -12.99 -0.89 6.97
CA PHE A 51 -13.51 -1.00 8.34
C PHE A 51 -13.74 -2.47 8.77
N PRO A 52 -14.40 -3.33 7.99
CA PRO A 52 -14.51 -4.75 8.33
C PRO A 52 -13.16 -5.44 8.46
N LEU A 53 -12.19 -5.07 7.62
CA LEU A 53 -10.86 -5.63 7.67
C LEU A 53 -10.11 -5.19 8.94
N MET A 54 -10.21 -3.91 9.34
CA MET A 54 -9.68 -3.43 10.63
C MET A 54 -10.29 -4.17 11.82
N ILE A 55 -11.60 -4.40 11.80
CA ILE A 55 -12.30 -5.18 12.84
C ILE A 55 -11.76 -6.62 12.86
N ALA A 56 -11.61 -7.26 11.70
CA ALA A 56 -11.04 -8.62 11.62
C ALA A 56 -9.62 -8.67 12.17
N LEU A 57 -8.77 -7.70 11.83
CA LEU A 57 -7.40 -7.59 12.36
C LEU A 57 -7.40 -7.46 13.89
N PHE A 58 -8.29 -6.63 14.44
CA PHE A 58 -8.44 -6.43 15.88
C PHE A 58 -8.81 -7.73 16.62
N TYR A 59 -9.71 -8.55 16.06
CA TYR A 59 -10.10 -9.84 16.65
C TYR A 59 -9.08 -10.97 16.45
N GLY A 60 -7.87 -10.68 15.95
CA GLY A 60 -6.78 -11.64 15.88
C GLY A 60 -6.50 -12.21 14.49
N PHE A 61 -7.19 -11.76 13.43
CA PHE A 61 -6.80 -12.09 12.05
C PHE A 61 -5.37 -11.62 11.73
N GLY A 62 -4.87 -10.62 12.47
CA GLY A 62 -3.48 -10.17 12.41
C GLY A 62 -2.45 -11.27 12.73
N TYR A 63 -2.77 -12.27 13.56
CA TYR A 63 -1.86 -13.38 13.83
C TYR A 63 -1.63 -14.23 12.58
N LEU A 64 -2.70 -14.47 11.81
CA LEU A 64 -2.64 -15.22 10.56
C LEU A 64 -1.83 -14.45 9.50
N LEU A 65 -2.04 -13.13 9.40
CA LEU A 65 -1.30 -12.29 8.46
C LEU A 65 0.17 -12.06 8.82
N ASN A 66 0.55 -12.25 10.09
CA ASN A 66 1.95 -12.16 10.52
C ASN A 66 2.79 -13.40 10.18
N LEU A 67 2.16 -14.51 9.78
CA LEU A 67 2.89 -15.67 9.29
C LEU A 67 3.66 -15.29 8.03
N ILE A 68 4.97 -15.54 8.04
CA ILE A 68 5.90 -15.19 6.95
C ILE A 68 5.38 -15.66 5.58
N TYR A 69 4.80 -16.87 5.55
CA TYR A 69 4.25 -17.47 4.34
C TYR A 69 3.02 -16.71 3.81
N ILE A 70 2.10 -16.30 4.68
CA ILE A 70 0.86 -15.61 4.28
C ILE A 70 1.18 -14.18 3.86
N LYS A 71 2.05 -13.49 4.60
CA LYS A 71 2.52 -12.14 4.25
C LYS A 71 3.22 -12.14 2.89
N ALA A 72 4.10 -13.12 2.64
CA ALA A 72 4.78 -13.26 1.36
C ALA A 72 3.78 -13.56 0.22
N LEU A 73 2.82 -14.45 0.45
CA LEU A 73 1.81 -14.80 -0.54
C LEU A 73 0.95 -13.58 -0.94
N ILE A 74 0.44 -12.83 0.04
CA ILE A 74 -0.35 -11.61 -0.22
C ILE A 74 0.49 -10.56 -0.95
N GLY A 75 1.75 -10.38 -0.55
CA GLY A 75 2.68 -9.48 -1.22
C GLY A 75 2.93 -9.84 -2.69
N ILE A 76 3.15 -11.12 -2.98
CA ILE A 76 3.37 -11.61 -4.36
C ILE A 76 2.10 -11.49 -5.19
N ILE A 77 0.95 -11.93 -4.68
CA ILE A 77 -0.33 -11.86 -5.40
C ILE A 77 -0.72 -10.40 -5.66
N GLY A 78 -0.64 -9.55 -4.64
CA GLY A 78 -0.94 -8.12 -4.74
C GLY A 78 0.01 -7.42 -5.71
N GLY A 79 1.31 -7.70 -5.62
CA GLY A 79 2.31 -7.17 -6.53
C GLY A 79 2.07 -7.57 -7.99
N LEU A 80 1.71 -8.84 -8.23
CA LEU A 80 1.39 -9.32 -9.57
C LEU A 80 0.14 -8.65 -10.14
N PHE A 81 -0.90 -8.48 -9.31
CA PHE A 81 -2.14 -7.81 -9.72
C PHE A 81 -1.92 -6.34 -10.06
N LEU A 82 -1.15 -5.62 -9.24
CA LEU A 82 -0.76 -4.23 -9.50
C LEU A 82 0.10 -4.11 -10.76
N SER A 83 1.03 -5.05 -10.96
CA SER A 83 1.85 -5.14 -12.17
C SER A 83 0.96 -5.33 -13.41
N PHE A 84 -0.04 -6.21 -13.36
CA PHE A 84 -0.92 -6.41 -14.50
C PHE A 84 -1.76 -5.16 -14.84
N ARG A 85 -2.37 -4.52 -13.83
CA ARG A 85 -3.19 -3.32 -14.06
C ARG A 85 -2.37 -2.08 -14.42
N GLY A 86 -1.21 -1.90 -13.79
CA GLY A 86 -0.30 -0.79 -14.07
C GLY A 86 0.19 -0.78 -15.52
N GLY A 87 0.37 -1.95 -16.11
CA GLY A 87 0.91 -2.09 -17.47
C GLY A 87 -0.06 -1.58 -18.53
N ASN A 88 -1.36 -1.67 -18.24
CA ASN A 88 -2.41 -1.12 -19.08
C ASN A 88 -2.55 0.40 -18.93
N PHE A 89 -2.15 0.97 -17.79
CA PHE A 89 -2.32 2.40 -17.51
C PHE A 89 -1.09 3.24 -17.89
N PHE A 90 0.13 2.78 -17.60
CA PHE A 90 1.38 3.55 -17.75
C PHE A 90 2.32 3.04 -18.87
N GLY A 91 1.98 1.90 -19.49
CA GLY A 91 2.77 1.27 -20.53
C GLY A 91 3.81 0.26 -20.00
N ARG A 92 3.94 -0.87 -20.70
CA ARG A 92 4.77 -2.02 -20.28
C ARG A 92 6.26 -1.68 -20.08
N ARG A 93 6.80 -0.66 -20.75
CA ARG A 93 8.23 -0.30 -20.66
C ARG A 93 8.57 0.38 -19.33
N PHE A 94 7.78 1.35 -18.90
CA PHE A 94 8.05 2.10 -17.67
C PHE A 94 7.92 1.21 -16.43
N GLN A 95 6.89 0.38 -16.39
CA GLN A 95 6.71 -0.60 -15.33
C GLN A 95 7.86 -1.61 -15.26
N LYS A 96 8.34 -2.11 -16.39
CA LYS A 96 9.45 -3.07 -16.41
C LYS A 96 10.74 -2.46 -15.85
N ILE A 97 10.97 -1.17 -16.12
CA ILE A 97 12.11 -0.43 -15.56
C ILE A 97 11.95 -0.28 -14.04
N ILE A 98 10.80 0.21 -13.57
CA ILE A 98 10.55 0.39 -12.12
C ILE A 98 10.64 -0.93 -11.37
N PHE A 99 10.01 -1.99 -11.90
CA PHE A 99 10.00 -3.29 -11.23
C PHE A 99 11.39 -3.92 -11.18
N THR A 100 12.21 -3.73 -12.22
CA THR A 100 13.62 -4.18 -12.21
C THR A 100 14.44 -3.41 -11.17
N ILE A 101 14.30 -2.07 -11.13
CA ILE A 101 15.04 -1.23 -10.16
C ILE A 101 14.63 -1.58 -8.72
N CYS A 102 13.32 -1.64 -8.46
CA CYS A 102 12.79 -1.93 -7.13
C CYS A 102 13.12 -3.38 -6.69
N GLY A 103 12.98 -4.36 -7.59
CA GLY A 103 13.34 -5.74 -7.32
C GLY A 103 14.83 -5.93 -7.02
N LEU A 104 15.72 -5.26 -7.76
CA LEU A 104 17.16 -5.30 -7.50
C LEU A 104 17.50 -4.68 -6.13
N PHE A 105 16.86 -3.55 -5.78
CA PHE A 105 17.06 -2.90 -4.48
C PHE A 105 16.57 -3.75 -3.31
N LEU A 106 15.41 -4.41 -3.46
CA LEU A 106 14.87 -5.32 -2.45
C LEU A 106 15.77 -6.56 -2.27
N LEU A 107 16.30 -7.13 -3.35
CA LEU A 107 17.26 -8.23 -3.26
C LEU A 107 18.54 -7.81 -2.52
N PHE A 108 19.07 -6.62 -2.80
CA PHE A 108 20.23 -6.09 -2.09
C PHE A 108 19.98 -5.95 -0.58
N PHE A 109 18.86 -5.34 -0.19
CA PHE A 109 18.49 -5.21 1.23
C PHE A 109 18.22 -6.55 1.90
N SER A 110 17.58 -7.49 1.20
CA SER A 110 17.33 -8.83 1.71
C SER A 110 18.63 -9.57 2.00
N ILE A 111 19.60 -9.51 1.09
CA ILE A 111 20.93 -10.12 1.29
C ILE A 111 21.61 -9.48 2.49
N LYS A 112 21.69 -8.14 2.55
CA LYS A 112 22.33 -7.41 3.67
C LYS A 112 21.72 -7.80 5.02
N PHE A 113 20.39 -7.91 5.09
CA PHE A 113 19.69 -8.31 6.31
C PHE A 113 20.02 -9.75 6.73
N ILE A 114 20.12 -10.68 5.76
CA ILE A 114 20.58 -12.06 6.03
C ILE A 114 22.02 -12.05 6.56
N THR A 115 22.92 -11.29 5.94
CA THR A 115 24.34 -11.27 6.36
C THR A 115 24.50 -10.65 7.75
N ASP A 116 23.75 -9.59 8.06
CA ASP A 116 23.74 -8.98 9.40
C ASP A 116 23.17 -9.93 10.46
N ALA A 117 22.12 -10.70 10.13
CA ALA A 117 21.55 -11.70 11.03
C ALA A 117 22.53 -12.87 11.30
N VAL A 118 23.23 -13.34 10.27
CA VAL A 118 24.24 -14.42 10.41
C VAL A 118 25.44 -13.93 11.22
N ARG A 119 25.89 -12.68 11.01
CA ARG A 119 27.01 -12.08 11.75
C ARG A 119 26.69 -11.83 13.22
N LEU A 120 25.41 -11.64 13.56
CA LEU A 120 24.95 -11.54 14.96
C LEU A 120 24.84 -12.90 15.66
N LEU A 121 24.81 -14.00 14.91
CA LEU A 121 24.70 -15.37 15.44
C LEU A 121 26.04 -16.09 15.62
N ILE A 122 27.12 -15.58 15.02
CA ILE A 122 28.51 -16.05 15.17
C ILE A 122 29.22 -15.14 16.17
#